data_AF-A0A8S3HVL3-F1
#
_entry.id   AF-A0A8S3HVL3-F1
#
_cell.length_a   1.000
_cell.length_b   1.000
_cell.length_c   1.000
_cell.angle_alpha   90.00
_cell.angle_beta   90.00
_cell.angle_gamma   90.00
#
_symmetry.space_group_name_H-M   'P 1'
#
loop_
_entity.id
_entity.type
_entity.pdbx_description
1 polymer ?
#
loop_
_entity_poly.entity_id
_entity_poly.type
_entity_poly.pdbx_seq_one_letter_code
_entity_poly.pdbx_strand_id
1 'polypeptide(L)'
;MSFSDTECSHRSSLATVHRVPANSSSQLSRTISIHDIVSNHETAELFLEFLMSSPQTASLGAVYAIVLVLNEKKDNANQLHDIGRAAYKTYIENESILPWLPPQRRMELRETYRRKHFDEHFFDGVLDDLLSYIESQTDVFRQFLNSR
;
A
#
# COMPACT_ATOMS: atom_id res chain seq x y z
N MET A 1 59.22 4.87 -51.29
CA MET A 1 59.58 3.52 -50.82
C MET A 1 59.95 3.61 -49.34
N SER A 2 59.62 2.52 -48.62
CA SER A 2 59.82 2.22 -47.19
C SER A 2 58.77 2.66 -46.18
N PHE A 3 58.30 1.61 -45.48
CA PHE A 3 57.32 1.43 -44.42
C PHE A 3 57.91 1.69 -43.03
N SER A 4 57.02 1.90 -42.05
CA SER A 4 56.85 1.11 -40.80
C SER A 4 56.08 1.98 -39.80
N ASP A 5 54.80 1.71 -39.55
CA ASP A 5 54.19 0.68 -38.67
C ASP A 5 54.05 1.11 -37.21
N THR A 6 52.76 1.24 -36.81
CA THR A 6 52.12 1.01 -35.51
C THR A 6 52.74 1.54 -34.20
N GLU A 7 51.94 2.30 -33.44
CA GLU A 7 51.34 1.75 -32.20
C GLU A 7 50.14 2.56 -31.69
N CYS A 8 49.09 1.82 -31.29
CA CYS A 8 47.92 2.31 -30.57
C CYS A 8 48.24 2.42 -29.07
N SER A 9 47.84 3.52 -28.43
CA SER A 9 47.55 3.50 -26.99
C SER A 9 46.47 4.53 -26.63
N HIS A 10 45.35 3.99 -26.16
CA HIS A 10 44.26 4.68 -25.51
C HIS A 10 44.69 5.08 -24.08
N ARG A 11 44.22 6.25 -23.58
CA ARG A 11 43.38 6.39 -22.35
C ARG A 11 43.42 7.81 -21.76
N SER A 12 42.31 8.53 -21.97
CA SER A 12 41.50 9.35 -21.05
C SER A 12 42.20 10.18 -19.95
N SER A 13 42.17 11.52 -20.02
CA SER A 13 41.09 12.48 -19.64
C SER A 13 41.14 12.92 -18.18
N LEU A 14 41.27 14.23 -17.92
CA LEU A 14 40.52 14.97 -16.90
C LEU A 14 40.93 16.45 -16.96
N ALA A 15 40.15 17.24 -17.70
CA ALA A 15 40.17 18.69 -17.64
C ALA A 15 39.19 19.17 -16.57
N THR A 16 39.75 19.93 -15.64
CA THR A 16 39.11 20.69 -14.57
C THR A 16 38.00 21.61 -15.10
N VAL A 17 36.78 21.49 -14.58
CA VAL A 17 35.74 22.52 -14.75
C VAL A 17 35.10 22.83 -13.39
N HIS A 18 35.02 24.14 -13.16
CA HIS A 18 34.55 24.87 -11.99
C HIS A 18 33.34 24.27 -11.24
N ARG A 19 33.49 24.21 -9.91
CA ARG A 19 32.40 23.97 -8.94
C ARG A 19 31.37 25.10 -9.00
N VAL A 20 30.12 24.74 -9.31
CA VAL A 20 28.92 25.52 -8.95
C VAL A 20 28.64 25.27 -7.46
N PRO A 21 28.36 26.29 -6.63
CA PRO A 21 28.00 26.05 -5.24
C PRO A 21 26.65 25.32 -5.19
N ALA A 22 26.64 24.18 -4.51
CA ALA A 22 25.45 23.45 -4.15
C ALA A 22 24.60 24.35 -3.25
N ASN A 23 23.65 25.05 -3.86
CA ASN A 23 22.56 25.68 -3.14
C ASN A 23 21.76 24.52 -2.55
N SER A 24 21.99 24.28 -1.27
CA SER A 24 21.27 23.32 -0.45
C SER A 24 19.87 23.88 -0.26
N SER A 25 19.02 23.72 -1.28
CA SER A 25 17.60 23.65 -1.07
C SER A 25 17.38 22.41 -0.22
N SER A 26 17.27 22.62 1.08
CA SER A 26 16.59 21.72 2.01
C SER A 26 15.13 21.59 1.53
N GLN A 27 14.93 20.85 0.45
CA GLN A 27 13.66 20.23 0.16
C GLN A 27 13.47 19.24 1.30
N LEU A 28 12.66 19.66 2.28
CA LEU A 28 11.94 18.74 3.13
C LEU A 28 11.13 17.83 2.17
N SER A 29 11.77 16.75 1.72
CA SER A 29 11.08 15.61 1.14
C SER A 29 10.26 15.04 2.28
N ARG A 30 9.05 15.58 2.44
CA ARG A 30 8.08 15.05 3.39
C ARG A 30 7.81 13.63 2.91
N THR A 31 8.31 12.65 3.66
CA THR A 31 8.04 11.25 3.36
C THR A 31 6.53 11.08 3.45
N ILE A 32 5.88 10.85 2.31
CA ILE A 32 4.45 10.57 2.24
C ILE A 32 4.26 9.23 2.96
N SER A 33 3.43 9.22 4.01
CA SER A 33 3.06 7.99 4.70
C SER A 33 1.80 7.38 4.10
N ILE A 34 1.57 6.09 4.34
CA ILE A 34 0.32 5.44 3.91
C ILE A 34 -0.90 6.06 4.61
N HIS A 35 -0.73 6.53 5.85
CA HIS A 35 -1.76 7.25 6.59
C HIS A 35 -2.13 8.57 5.88
N ASP A 36 -1.17 9.31 5.33
CA ASP A 36 -1.46 10.54 4.56
C ASP A 36 -2.31 10.25 3.32
N ILE A 37 -2.11 9.09 2.68
CA ILE A 37 -2.84 8.66 1.48
C ILE A 37 -4.29 8.31 1.82
N VAL A 38 -4.52 7.53 2.87
CA VAL A 38 -5.88 7.08 3.22
C VAL A 38 -6.70 8.14 3.94
N SER A 39 -6.05 9.16 4.53
CA SER A 39 -6.72 10.27 5.22
C SER A 39 -7.29 11.32 4.27
N ASN A 40 -6.82 11.38 3.03
CA ASN A 40 -7.32 12.28 2.02
C ASN A 40 -8.20 11.52 1.03
N HIS A 41 -9.42 12.02 0.80
CA HIS A 41 -10.45 11.35 0.02
C HIS A 41 -10.02 11.05 -1.43
N GLU A 42 -9.40 12.02 -2.10
CA GLU A 42 -8.95 11.87 -3.51
C GLU A 42 -7.80 10.86 -3.61
N THR A 43 -6.84 10.91 -2.68
CA THR A 43 -5.73 9.95 -2.67
C THR A 43 -6.18 8.56 -2.24
N ALA A 44 -7.19 8.45 -1.37
CA ALA A 44 -7.77 7.18 -0.94
C ALA A 44 -8.48 6.45 -2.09
N GLU A 45 -9.25 7.18 -2.91
CA GLU A 45 -9.90 6.60 -4.10
C GLU A 45 -8.87 6.09 -5.11
N LEU A 46 -7.88 6.92 -5.45
CA LEU A 46 -6.80 6.52 -6.36
C LEU A 46 -5.98 5.34 -5.82
N PHE A 47 -5.78 5.29 -4.51
CA PHE A 47 -5.09 4.17 -3.87
C PHE A 47 -5.91 2.89 -3.93
N LEU A 48 -7.23 2.96 -3.72
CA LEU A 48 -8.12 1.82 -3.91
C LEU A 48 -8.09 1.32 -5.36
N GLU A 49 -8.19 2.23 -6.33
CA GLU A 49 -8.11 1.88 -7.76
C GLU A 49 -6.79 1.16 -8.09
N PHE A 50 -5.67 1.68 -7.57
CA PHE A 50 -4.37 1.06 -7.72
C PHE A 50 -4.34 -0.36 -7.13
N LEU A 51 -4.82 -0.56 -5.90
CA LEU A 51 -4.85 -1.88 -5.27
C LEU A 51 -5.72 -2.87 -6.06
N MET A 52 -6.80 -2.40 -6.68
CA MET A 52 -7.69 -3.21 -7.49
C MET A 52 -7.17 -3.47 -8.91
N SER A 53 -6.16 -2.72 -9.38
CA SER A 53 -5.63 -2.82 -10.74
C SER A 53 -4.82 -4.09 -11.01
N SER A 54 -4.33 -4.76 -9.96
CA SER A 54 -3.49 -5.96 -10.06
C SER A 54 -4.07 -7.14 -9.29
N PRO A 55 -4.03 -8.37 -9.85
CA PRO A 55 -4.40 -9.59 -9.12
C PRO A 55 -3.60 -9.81 -7.83
N GLN A 56 -2.36 -9.31 -7.75
CA GLN A 56 -1.51 -9.48 -6.57
C GLN A 56 -1.98 -8.63 -5.39
N THR A 57 -2.60 -7.47 -5.66
CA THR A 57 -3.06 -6.51 -4.63
C THR A 57 -4.58 -6.48 -4.49
N ALA A 58 -5.32 -7.16 -5.36
CA ALA A 58 -6.79 -7.13 -5.37
C ALA A 58 -7.43 -7.56 -4.05
N SER A 59 -6.83 -8.50 -3.32
CA SER A 59 -7.33 -8.89 -1.98
C SER A 59 -7.13 -7.79 -0.94
N LEU A 60 -6.05 -7.00 -1.04
CA LEU A 60 -5.78 -5.82 -0.21
C LEU A 60 -6.83 -4.73 -0.50
N GLY A 61 -7.07 -4.46 -1.78
CA GLY A 61 -8.08 -3.50 -2.23
C GLY A 61 -9.50 -3.90 -1.81
N ALA A 62 -9.85 -5.18 -1.88
CA ALA A 62 -11.16 -5.68 -1.46
C ALA A 62 -11.41 -5.45 0.05
N VAL A 63 -10.41 -5.72 0.90
CA VAL A 63 -10.52 -5.46 2.35
C VAL A 63 -10.62 -3.96 2.62
N TYR A 64 -9.82 -3.15 1.94
CA TYR A 64 -9.90 -1.69 2.07
C TYR A 64 -11.29 -1.15 1.68
N ALA A 65 -11.86 -1.62 0.57
CA ALA A 65 -13.20 -1.25 0.12
C ALA A 65 -14.29 -1.64 1.14
N ILE A 66 -14.19 -2.82 1.77
CA ILE A 66 -15.15 -3.25 2.80
C ILE A 66 -15.18 -2.26 3.95
N VAL A 67 -14.02 -1.80 4.41
CA VAL A 67 -13.93 -0.83 5.51
C VAL A 67 -14.58 0.50 5.12
N LEU A 68 -14.34 0.98 3.91
CA LEU A 68 -14.99 2.21 3.40
C LEU A 68 -16.52 2.07 3.39
N VAL A 69 -17.03 0.94 2.87
CA VAL A 69 -18.47 0.68 2.81
C VAL A 69 -19.09 0.56 4.20
N LEU A 70 -18.41 -0.09 5.16
CA LEU A 70 -18.91 -0.18 6.54
C LEU A 70 -19.03 1.21 7.18
N ASN A 71 -18.04 2.08 6.98
CA ASN A 71 -18.09 3.45 7.46
C ASN A 71 -19.22 4.27 6.79
N GLU A 72 -19.47 4.08 5.50
CA GLU A 72 -20.61 4.69 4.79
C GLU A 72 -21.97 4.19 5.30
N LYS A 73 -22.05 2.94 5.75
CA LYS A 73 -23.29 2.30 6.22
C LYS A 73 -23.47 2.35 7.74
N LYS A 74 -22.65 3.13 8.47
CA LYS A 74 -22.66 3.20 9.94
C LYS A 74 -24.04 3.42 10.57
N ASP A 75 -24.93 4.15 9.90
CA ASP A 75 -26.27 4.45 10.42
C ASP A 75 -27.31 3.33 10.15
N ASN A 76 -26.92 2.23 9.49
CA ASN A 76 -27.81 1.13 9.12
C ASN A 76 -27.30 -0.22 9.67
N ALA A 77 -27.74 -0.54 10.89
CA ALA A 77 -27.37 -1.77 11.59
C ALA A 77 -27.64 -3.06 10.79
N ASN A 78 -28.71 -3.12 9.99
CA ASN A 78 -29.00 -4.30 9.17
C ASN A 78 -27.98 -4.46 8.04
N GLN A 79 -27.62 -3.37 7.37
CA GLN A 79 -26.60 -3.39 6.33
C GLN A 79 -25.21 -3.70 6.91
N LEU A 80 -24.85 -3.10 8.04
CA LEU A 80 -23.60 -3.41 8.75
C LEU A 80 -23.51 -4.90 9.10
N HIS A 81 -24.59 -5.47 9.62
CA HIS A 81 -24.67 -6.90 9.92
C HIS A 81 -24.46 -7.76 8.68
N ASP A 82 -25.17 -7.48 7.58
CA ASP A 82 -25.08 -8.29 6.37
C ASP A 82 -23.72 -8.18 5.68
N ILE A 83 -23.16 -6.96 5.60
CA ILE A 83 -21.85 -6.69 5.01
C ILE A 83 -20.76 -7.31 5.88
N GLY A 84 -20.76 -7.06 7.19
CA GLY A 84 -19.77 -7.59 8.12
C GLY A 84 -19.76 -9.13 8.14
N ARG A 85 -20.94 -9.74 8.15
CA ARG A 85 -21.09 -11.21 8.05
C ARG A 85 -20.56 -11.75 6.73
N ALA A 86 -20.90 -11.12 5.61
CA ALA A 86 -20.44 -11.56 4.29
C ALA A 86 -18.91 -11.41 4.16
N ALA A 87 -18.37 -10.26 4.56
CA ALA A 87 -16.94 -9.99 4.55
C ALA A 87 -16.14 -10.98 5.41
N TYR A 88 -16.62 -11.28 6.63
CA TYR A 88 -15.98 -12.26 7.49
C TYR A 88 -15.90 -13.63 6.81
N LYS A 89 -17.02 -14.13 6.27
CA LYS A 89 -17.06 -15.44 5.60
C LYS A 89 -16.16 -15.49 4.36
N THR A 90 -16.15 -14.43 3.58
CA THR A 90 -15.37 -14.40 2.33
C THR A 90 -13.88 -14.27 2.59
N TYR A 91 -13.44 -13.40 3.51
CA TYR A 91 -12.02 -13.02 3.62
C TYR A 91 -11.34 -13.49 4.91
N ILE A 92 -12.08 -13.59 6.01
CA ILE A 92 -11.50 -13.89 7.34
C ILE A 92 -11.57 -15.38 7.65
N GLU A 93 -12.67 -16.04 7.31
CA GLU A 93 -12.88 -17.48 7.58
C GLU A 93 -11.89 -18.35 6.79
N ASN A 94 -11.56 -17.95 5.56
CA ASN A 94 -10.56 -18.64 4.75
C ASN A 94 -9.16 -18.01 4.93
N GLU A 95 -8.28 -18.72 5.63
CA GLU A 95 -6.93 -18.24 5.94
C GLU A 95 -6.07 -17.99 4.69
N SER A 96 -6.33 -18.71 3.59
CA SER A 96 -5.54 -18.56 2.37
C SER A 96 -5.75 -17.24 1.65
N ILE A 97 -6.85 -16.53 1.91
CA ILE A 97 -7.21 -15.30 1.20
C ILE A 97 -6.42 -14.11 1.73
N LEU A 98 -6.23 -14.03 3.06
CA LEU A 98 -5.51 -12.94 3.72
C LEU A 98 -4.28 -13.47 4.50
N PRO A 99 -3.25 -14.02 3.83
CA PRO A 99 -2.10 -14.63 4.52
C PRO A 99 -1.32 -13.66 5.41
N TRP A 100 -1.49 -12.35 5.20
CA TRP A 100 -0.88 -11.28 5.97
C TRP A 100 -1.62 -10.94 7.27
N LEU A 101 -2.86 -11.40 7.45
CA LEU A 101 -3.68 -11.06 8.61
C LEU A 101 -3.18 -11.82 9.86
N PRO A 102 -2.79 -11.13 10.94
CA PRO A 102 -2.25 -11.76 12.14
C PRO A 102 -3.21 -12.80 12.77
N PRO A 103 -2.69 -13.92 13.32
CA PRO A 103 -3.51 -14.93 13.99
C PRO A 103 -4.35 -14.37 15.15
N GLN A 104 -3.80 -13.41 15.90
CA GLN A 104 -4.50 -12.75 16.99
C GLN A 104 -5.73 -11.98 16.48
N ARG A 105 -5.58 -11.20 15.41
CA ARG A 105 -6.69 -10.46 14.78
C ARG A 105 -7.79 -11.40 14.32
N ARG A 106 -7.42 -12.54 13.72
CA ARG A 106 -8.39 -13.57 13.28
C ARG A 106 -9.20 -14.12 14.46
N MET A 107 -8.56 -14.35 15.60
CA MET A 107 -9.23 -14.82 16.81
C MET A 107 -10.21 -13.79 17.36
N GLU A 108 -9.82 -12.51 17.40
CA GLU A 108 -10.69 -11.40 17.82
C GLU A 108 -11.94 -11.32 16.92
N LEU A 109 -11.75 -11.30 15.60
CA LEU A 109 -12.87 -11.26 14.65
C LEU A 109 -13.78 -12.48 14.75
N ARG A 110 -13.21 -13.67 14.98
CA ARG A 110 -13.99 -14.91 15.16
C ARG A 110 -14.90 -14.83 16.38
N GLU A 111 -14.40 -14.26 17.48
CA GLU A 111 -15.19 -14.08 18.69
C GLU A 111 -16.29 -13.02 18.49
N THR A 112 -15.97 -11.89 17.86
CA THR A 112 -16.94 -10.84 17.53
C THR A 112 -18.02 -11.36 16.57
N TYR A 113 -17.63 -12.13 15.55
CA TYR A 113 -18.54 -12.81 14.63
C TYR A 113 -19.48 -13.78 15.36
N ARG A 114 -18.97 -14.57 16.33
CA ARG A 114 -19.78 -15.49 17.14
C ARG A 114 -20.84 -14.75 17.96
N ARG A 115 -20.52 -13.56 18.45
CA ARG A 115 -21.44 -12.68 19.18
C ARG A 115 -22.44 -11.96 18.26
N LYS A 116 -22.26 -12.08 16.94
CA LYS A 116 -23.05 -11.38 15.90
C LYS A 116 -23.03 -9.86 16.08
N HIS A 117 -21.94 -9.35 16.63
CA HIS A 117 -21.75 -7.92 16.83
C HIS A 117 -21.04 -7.37 15.60
N PHE A 118 -21.77 -6.68 14.72
CA PHE A 118 -21.22 -6.06 13.53
C PHE A 118 -21.61 -4.59 13.54
N ASP A 119 -20.62 -3.75 13.81
CA ASP A 119 -20.71 -2.29 13.75
C ASP A 119 -19.73 -1.75 12.72
N GLU A 120 -19.68 -0.44 12.57
CA GLU A 120 -18.76 0.26 11.68
C GLU A 120 -17.29 -0.01 12.03
N HIS A 121 -16.99 -0.37 13.28
CA HIS A 121 -15.65 -0.61 13.81
C HIS A 121 -15.19 -2.08 13.69
N PHE A 122 -16.05 -2.96 13.17
CA PHE A 122 -15.78 -4.40 13.10
C PHE A 122 -14.47 -4.74 12.37
N PHE A 123 -14.03 -3.91 11.42
CA PHE A 123 -12.80 -4.10 10.66
C PHE A 123 -11.68 -3.08 10.95
N ASP A 124 -11.82 -2.16 11.92
CA ASP A 124 -10.80 -1.12 12.17
C ASP A 124 -9.41 -1.71 12.40
N GLY A 125 -9.35 -2.76 13.22
CA GLY A 125 -8.12 -3.48 13.47
C GLY A 125 -7.53 -4.16 12.22
N VAL A 126 -8.39 -4.62 11.32
CA VAL A 126 -7.95 -5.22 10.04
C VAL A 126 -7.40 -4.15 9.12
N LEU A 127 -7.97 -2.95 9.14
CA LEU A 127 -7.44 -1.81 8.39
C LEU A 127 -6.03 -1.47 8.87
N ASP A 128 -5.81 -1.36 10.18
CA ASP A 128 -4.48 -1.04 10.72
C ASP A 128 -3.44 -2.10 10.32
N ASP A 129 -3.80 -3.38 10.41
CA ASP A 129 -2.93 -4.48 10.01
C ASP A 129 -2.66 -4.45 8.49
N LEU A 130 -3.66 -4.11 7.68
CA LEU A 130 -3.56 -3.98 6.23
C LEU A 130 -2.60 -2.85 5.84
N LEU A 131 -2.78 -1.67 6.43
CA LEU A 131 -1.94 -0.51 6.12
C LEU A 131 -0.50 -0.75 6.55
N SER A 132 -0.29 -1.32 7.74
CA SER A 132 1.03 -1.74 8.22
C SER A 132 1.67 -2.77 7.28
N TYR A 133 0.89 -3.74 6.79
CA TYR A 133 1.38 -4.73 5.83
C TYR A 133 1.79 -4.09 4.50
N ILE A 134 0.96 -3.21 3.92
CA ILE A 134 1.28 -2.52 2.66
C ILE A 134 2.51 -1.63 2.82
N GLU A 135 2.64 -0.93 3.96
CA GLU A 135 3.81 -0.09 4.23
C GLU A 135 5.09 -0.92 4.38
N SER A 136 4.99 -2.10 5.01
CA SER A 136 6.12 -3.06 5.08
C SER A 136 6.49 -3.66 3.71
N GLN A 137 5.50 -3.82 2.83
CA GLN A 137 5.65 -4.26 1.44
C GLN A 137 6.15 -3.08 0.59
N THR A 138 7.43 -2.76 0.73
CA THR A 138 8.03 -1.53 0.21
C THR A 138 7.81 -1.35 -1.30
N ASP A 139 7.65 -2.43 -2.05
CA ASP A 139 7.42 -2.39 -3.49
C ASP A 139 5.99 -1.94 -3.86
N VAL A 140 4.95 -2.37 -3.14
CA VAL A 140 3.56 -1.97 -3.42
C VAL A 140 3.38 -0.48 -3.18
N PHE A 141 3.87 0.00 -2.03
CA PHE A 141 3.79 1.41 -1.66
C PHE A 141 4.61 2.31 -2.58
N ARG A 142 5.84 1.90 -2.93
CA ARG A 142 6.66 2.64 -3.91
C ARG A 142 6.06 2.64 -5.31
N GLN A 143 5.47 1.52 -5.75
CA GLN A 143 4.82 1.44 -7.05
C GLN A 143 3.67 2.44 -7.15
N PHE A 144 2.84 2.57 -6.12
CA PHE A 144 1.78 3.57 -6.08
C PHE A 144 2.33 5.01 -6.17
N LEU A 145 3.37 5.33 -5.40
CA LEU A 145 3.97 6.68 -5.45
C LEU A 145 4.59 7.01 -6.81
N ASN A 146 5.09 6.00 -7.53
CA ASN A 146 5.71 6.15 -8.85
C ASN A 146 4.72 5.98 -10.03
N SER A 147 3.48 5.55 -9.79
CA SER A 147 2.45 5.44 -10.82
C SER A 147 1.71 6.76 -11.08
N ARG A 148 2.10 7.84 -10.39
CA ARG A 148 1.58 9.20 -10.54
C ARG A 148 2.43 10.03 -11.49
#